data_AF-A0A9D8V4P7-F1
#
_entry.id   AF-A0A9D8V4P7-F1
#
_cell.length_a   1.000
_cell.length_b   1.000
_cell.length_c   1.000
_cell.angle_alpha   90.00
_cell.angle_beta   90.00
_cell.angle_gamma   90.00
#
_symmetry.space_group_name_H-M   'P 1'
#
loop_
_entity.id
_entity.type
_entity.pdbx_description
1 polymer ?
#
loop_
_entity_poly.entity_id
_entity_poly.type
_entity_poly.pdbx_seq_one_letter_code
_entity_poly.pdbx_strand_id
1 'polypeptide(L)'
;MRVLSGKRQYLDAMGIDVWSVRPDNPAPVQPSSGHSPMPDLVKAIGAAPEPAKKAPAPKQDPAHESPVAAEVPQFRFALLHYGSLGVCVSLSESDSLPRRFCDDLARVMGAEVDSVRYQELKWPMLNTSGIDQSVNAAREFVTQKFRALPSRVVVMGEDVAEYFGPLRDLGAEPKLVGNQSYLMIPSMAQTAASADIKRSLFLSLVTWRETR
;
A
#
# COMPACT_ATOMS: atom_id res chain seq x y z
N MET A 1 -29.50 36.42 23.80
CA MET A 1 -28.86 35.09 24.00
C MET A 1 -29.01 34.29 22.72
N ARG A 2 -28.04 33.43 22.34
CA ARG A 2 -28.17 32.46 21.24
C ARG A 2 -27.92 31.06 21.80
N VAL A 3 -28.81 30.12 21.51
CA VAL A 3 -28.63 28.71 21.88
C VAL A 3 -27.55 28.10 20.99
N LEU A 4 -26.56 27.43 21.59
CA LEU A 4 -25.53 26.68 20.87
C LEU A 4 -25.98 25.23 20.74
N SER A 5 -25.87 24.64 19.55
CA SER A 5 -26.31 23.27 19.30
C SER A 5 -25.53 22.26 20.15
N GLY A 6 -26.25 21.43 20.92
CA GLY A 6 -25.68 20.53 21.94
C GLY A 6 -24.59 19.55 21.46
N LYS A 7 -24.48 19.30 20.14
CA LYS A 7 -23.36 18.56 19.54
C LYS A 7 -21.98 19.15 19.89
N ARG A 8 -21.86 20.47 20.12
CA ARG A 8 -20.61 21.08 20.60
C ARG A 8 -20.33 20.79 22.07
N GLN A 9 -21.33 20.93 22.94
CA GLN A 9 -21.19 20.65 24.39
C GLN A 9 -20.80 19.19 24.66
N TYR A 10 -21.28 18.24 23.85
CA TYR A 10 -20.87 16.84 23.95
C TYR A 10 -19.38 16.62 23.62
N LEU A 11 -18.83 17.34 22.63
CA LEU A 11 -17.43 17.20 22.22
C LEU A 11 -16.47 17.85 23.22
N ASP A 12 -16.87 19.02 23.73
CA ASP A 12 -16.22 19.77 24.81
C ASP A 12 -16.13 18.93 26.10
N ALA A 13 -17.26 18.32 26.52
CA ALA A 13 -17.31 17.42 27.68
C ALA A 13 -16.50 16.11 27.52
N MET A 14 -16.08 15.76 26.30
CA MET A 14 -15.21 14.62 26.00
C MET A 14 -13.73 15.02 25.87
N GLY A 15 -13.38 16.29 26.09
CA GLY A 15 -12.00 16.80 25.94
C GLY A 15 -11.51 16.86 24.49
N ILE A 16 -12.42 16.98 23.52
CA ILE A 16 -12.09 16.98 22.08
C ILE A 16 -12.02 18.41 21.58
N ASP A 17 -10.81 18.98 21.52
CA ASP A 17 -10.53 20.29 20.93
C ASP A 17 -10.77 20.29 19.41
N VAL A 18 -12.00 20.64 19.00
CA VAL A 18 -12.37 20.74 17.58
C VAL A 18 -11.92 22.08 17.00
N TRP A 19 -10.67 22.10 16.52
CA TRP A 19 -10.13 23.19 15.69
C TRP A 19 -11.14 23.59 14.61
N SER A 20 -11.56 24.85 14.67
CA SER A 20 -12.66 25.42 13.89
C SER A 20 -12.33 26.85 13.50
N VAL A 21 -12.94 27.34 12.39
CA VAL A 21 -12.81 28.70 11.81
C VAL A 21 -11.60 28.85 10.86
N ARG A 22 -11.75 29.32 9.61
CA ARG A 22 -12.93 29.54 8.72
C ARG A 22 -12.43 29.61 7.24
N PRO A 23 -13.31 29.61 6.22
CA PRO A 23 -12.88 29.89 4.85
C PRO A 23 -12.62 31.39 4.64
N ASP A 24 -11.64 31.71 3.80
CA ASP A 24 -11.87 32.38 2.51
C ASP A 24 -10.59 32.31 1.64
N ASN A 25 -10.73 32.52 0.32
CA ASN A 25 -9.62 32.49 -0.65
C ASN A 25 -9.75 33.69 -1.61
N PRO A 26 -8.66 34.42 -1.89
CA PRO A 26 -8.45 34.79 -3.29
C PRO A 26 -6.99 34.77 -3.78
N ALA A 27 -6.84 34.16 -4.96
CA ALA A 27 -5.94 34.51 -6.07
C ALA A 27 -4.41 34.22 -5.97
N PRO A 28 -3.75 33.90 -7.12
CA PRO A 28 -2.32 33.59 -7.19
C PRO A 28 -1.45 34.82 -7.47
N VAL A 29 -0.15 34.72 -7.12
CA VAL A 29 0.90 35.70 -7.48
C VAL A 29 1.98 35.06 -8.35
N GLN A 30 2.53 35.85 -9.28
CA GLN A 30 3.55 35.44 -10.26
C GLN A 30 4.98 35.51 -9.70
N PRO A 31 5.95 34.76 -10.26
CA PRO A 31 7.36 34.85 -9.88
C PRO A 31 8.07 36.04 -10.55
N SER A 32 9.02 36.68 -9.84
CA SER A 32 9.82 37.79 -10.38
C SER A 32 11.33 37.68 -10.07
N SER A 33 12.07 37.24 -11.08
CA SER A 33 13.40 37.72 -11.53
C SER A 33 14.51 38.12 -10.53
N GLY A 34 15.66 37.43 -10.68
CA GLY A 34 16.88 38.11 -11.16
C GLY A 34 18.14 38.05 -10.28
N HIS A 35 19.25 37.55 -10.84
CA HIS A 35 20.39 38.38 -11.30
C HIS A 35 21.49 37.56 -12.02
N SER A 36 22.15 38.21 -12.97
CA SER A 36 23.41 37.88 -13.68
C SER A 36 24.25 39.18 -13.69
N PRO A 37 25.61 39.21 -13.85
CA PRO A 37 26.38 38.49 -14.87
C PRO A 37 27.84 38.06 -14.50
N MET A 38 28.58 37.61 -15.52
CA MET A 38 30.06 37.41 -15.60
C MET A 38 30.79 38.75 -15.93
N PRO A 39 32.14 38.88 -16.16
CA PRO A 39 33.26 37.90 -16.32
C PRO A 39 34.51 38.28 -15.43
N ASP A 40 35.81 37.97 -15.66
CA ASP A 40 36.56 37.37 -16.79
C ASP A 40 37.95 36.77 -16.41
N LEU A 41 38.60 36.09 -17.37
CA LEU A 41 40.03 35.86 -17.66
C LEU A 41 41.11 35.82 -16.55
N VAL A 42 41.94 34.76 -16.57
CA VAL A 42 43.33 34.82 -17.11
C VAL A 42 43.93 33.46 -17.54
N LYS A 43 44.85 33.56 -18.51
CA LYS A 43 45.77 32.60 -19.19
C LYS A 43 46.71 31.79 -18.27
N ALA A 44 47.50 30.78 -18.69
CA ALA A 44 47.54 29.82 -19.85
C ALA A 44 48.80 28.90 -19.71
N ILE A 45 49.20 28.16 -20.77
CA ILE A 45 50.40 27.28 -20.94
C ILE A 45 50.25 25.87 -20.30
N GLY A 46 50.66 24.73 -20.89
CA GLY A 46 51.14 24.44 -22.26
C GLY A 46 52.00 23.15 -22.39
N ALA A 47 51.94 22.48 -23.55
CA ALA A 47 52.78 21.34 -24.02
C ALA A 47 52.58 19.91 -23.41
N ALA A 48 53.17 18.90 -24.07
CA ALA A 48 53.13 17.43 -23.83
C ALA A 48 54.46 16.79 -24.36
N PRO A 49 54.67 15.45 -24.52
CA PRO A 49 54.02 14.23 -23.98
C PRO A 49 54.99 13.15 -23.38
N GLU A 50 54.45 12.17 -22.60
CA GLU A 50 55.00 10.79 -22.33
C GLU A 50 56.46 10.61 -21.79
N PRO A 51 56.98 9.38 -21.45
CA PRO A 51 56.35 8.05 -21.28
C PRO A 51 56.60 7.31 -19.92
N ALA A 52 55.79 6.28 -19.66
CA ALA A 52 56.03 5.02 -18.92
C ALA A 52 56.99 4.89 -17.71
N LYS A 53 56.48 4.33 -16.57
CA LYS A 53 56.93 3.03 -15.99
C LYS A 53 56.16 2.55 -14.73
N LYS A 54 56.08 1.21 -14.62
CA LYS A 54 55.80 0.36 -13.43
C LYS A 54 54.52 0.60 -12.61
N ALA A 55 53.60 -0.37 -12.70
CA ALA A 55 52.67 -0.68 -11.62
C ALA A 55 53.38 -1.39 -10.45
N PRO A 56 52.89 -1.20 -9.21
CA PRO A 56 52.67 -2.26 -8.25
C PRO A 56 51.17 -2.55 -8.12
N ALA A 57 50.78 -3.79 -7.80
CA ALA A 57 49.38 -4.14 -7.62
C ALA A 57 48.79 -3.45 -6.37
N PRO A 58 47.56 -2.90 -6.44
CA PRO A 58 46.83 -2.55 -5.23
C PRO A 58 46.52 -3.85 -4.49
N LYS A 59 46.87 -3.93 -3.21
CA LYS A 59 46.18 -4.86 -2.31
C LYS A 59 44.76 -4.33 -2.17
N GLN A 60 43.83 -4.96 -2.86
CA GLN A 60 42.43 -4.88 -2.44
C GLN A 60 42.33 -5.68 -1.15
N ASP A 61 42.38 -4.98 -0.02
CA ASP A 61 41.71 -5.49 1.17
C ASP A 61 40.27 -5.80 0.75
N PRO A 62 39.77 -7.04 0.89
CA PRO A 62 38.42 -7.37 0.48
C PRO A 62 37.49 -6.51 1.32
N ALA A 63 36.76 -5.61 0.65
CA ALA A 63 35.82 -4.73 1.31
C ALA A 63 34.86 -5.62 2.13
N HIS A 64 34.90 -5.48 3.45
CA HIS A 64 33.96 -6.17 4.30
C HIS A 64 32.63 -5.45 4.16
N GLU A 65 31.91 -5.77 3.07
CA GLU A 65 30.47 -5.55 3.00
C GLU A 65 29.90 -6.23 4.25
N SER A 66 29.57 -5.39 5.24
CA SER A 66 28.71 -5.81 6.33
C SER A 66 27.41 -6.23 5.65
N PRO A 67 26.96 -7.49 5.78
CA PRO A 67 25.73 -7.91 5.14
C PRO A 67 24.64 -6.97 5.62
N VAL A 68 24.03 -6.23 4.69
CA VAL A 68 22.88 -5.36 4.99
C VAL A 68 21.85 -6.27 5.65
N ALA A 69 21.62 -6.04 6.95
CA ALA A 69 20.82 -6.95 7.75
C ALA A 69 19.43 -7.04 7.11
N ALA A 70 19.11 -8.23 6.57
CA ALA A 70 17.98 -8.39 5.68
C ALA A 70 16.70 -7.94 6.39
N GLU A 71 16.14 -6.82 5.94
CA GLU A 71 15.06 -6.15 6.64
C GLU A 71 13.84 -7.08 6.67
N VAL A 72 13.43 -7.45 7.87
CA VAL A 72 12.30 -8.35 8.07
C VAL A 72 11.06 -7.60 7.60
N PRO A 73 10.34 -8.09 6.57
CA PRO A 73 9.20 -7.38 6.02
C PRO A 73 8.13 -7.18 7.09
N GLN A 74 7.36 -6.09 6.98
CA GLN A 74 6.29 -5.81 7.93
C GLN A 74 4.99 -5.58 7.17
N PHE A 75 3.96 -6.37 7.51
CA PHE A 75 2.62 -6.20 6.95
C PHE A 75 1.54 -6.74 7.88
N ARG A 76 0.32 -6.27 7.64
CA ARG A 76 -0.88 -6.68 8.36
C ARG A 76 -2.04 -6.80 7.38
N PHE A 77 -2.48 -8.03 7.10
CA PHE A 77 -3.56 -8.32 6.16
C PHE A 77 -4.78 -8.88 6.89
N ALA A 78 -5.95 -8.30 6.66
CA ALA A 78 -7.22 -8.84 7.12
C ALA A 78 -7.86 -9.73 6.04
N LEU A 79 -8.08 -11.00 6.38
CA LEU A 79 -8.81 -11.96 5.55
C LEU A 79 -10.23 -12.15 6.07
N LEU A 80 -11.20 -12.06 5.18
CA LEU A 80 -12.61 -12.33 5.43
C LEU A 80 -13.10 -13.40 4.46
N HIS A 81 -13.89 -14.35 4.95
CA HIS A 81 -14.38 -15.50 4.18
C HIS A 81 -15.90 -15.61 4.30
N TYR A 82 -16.61 -15.02 3.34
CA TYR A 82 -18.07 -14.90 3.25
C TYR A 82 -18.71 -16.10 2.53
N GLY A 83 -18.36 -17.33 2.92
CA GLY A 83 -18.74 -18.55 2.19
C GLY A 83 -18.17 -18.65 0.76
N SER A 84 -18.78 -17.95 -0.20
CA SER A 84 -18.45 -17.93 -1.64
C SER A 84 -17.47 -16.81 -2.06
N LEU A 85 -17.26 -15.78 -1.22
CA LEU A 85 -16.35 -14.67 -1.49
C LEU A 85 -15.25 -14.57 -0.44
N GLY A 86 -14.00 -14.49 -0.88
CA GLY A 86 -12.86 -14.04 -0.08
C GLY A 86 -12.65 -12.54 -0.22
N VAL A 87 -12.27 -11.87 0.86
CA VAL A 87 -11.79 -10.49 0.83
C VAL A 87 -10.47 -10.41 1.60
N CYS A 88 -9.43 -9.87 0.96
CA CYS A 88 -8.18 -9.49 1.61
C CYS A 88 -8.10 -7.96 1.66
N VAL A 89 -7.73 -7.40 2.81
CA VAL A 89 -7.51 -5.96 3.02
C VAL A 89 -6.12 -5.76 3.58
N SER A 90 -5.27 -4.97 2.92
CA SER A 90 -4.08 -4.43 3.58
C SER A 90 -4.46 -3.33 4.57
N LEU A 91 -3.82 -3.34 5.74
CA LEU A 91 -4.09 -2.44 6.85
C LEU A 91 -2.75 -1.89 7.38
N SER A 92 -2.68 -0.57 7.60
CA SER A 92 -1.59 0.03 8.38
C SER A 92 -1.65 -0.48 9.83
N GLU A 93 -0.60 -0.28 10.63
CA GLU A 93 -0.58 -0.73 12.04
C GLU A 93 -1.80 -0.25 12.86
N SER A 94 -2.20 1.00 12.65
CA SER A 94 -3.30 1.67 13.35
C SER A 94 -4.68 1.48 12.71
N ASP A 95 -4.77 0.91 11.51
CA ASP A 95 -6.04 0.86 10.78
C ASP A 95 -7.05 -0.13 11.41
N SER A 96 -8.32 0.28 11.45
CA SER A 96 -9.42 -0.63 11.77
C SER A 96 -9.96 -1.29 10.51
N LEU A 97 -10.35 -2.56 10.60
CA LEU A 97 -10.97 -3.30 9.49
C LEU A 97 -12.20 -2.53 8.96
N PRO A 98 -12.29 -2.22 7.66
CA PRO A 98 -13.45 -1.55 7.05
C PRO A 98 -14.66 -2.50 6.87
N ARG A 99 -15.07 -3.16 7.96
CA ARG A 99 -16.00 -4.30 7.99
C ARG A 99 -17.29 -4.07 7.20
N ARG A 100 -17.92 -2.90 7.35
CA ARG A 100 -19.17 -2.56 6.63
C ARG A 100 -18.98 -2.57 5.11
N PHE A 101 -17.86 -2.01 4.62
CA PHE A 101 -17.54 -2.00 3.20
C PHE A 101 -17.34 -3.42 2.69
N CYS A 102 -16.58 -4.26 3.42
CA CYS A 102 -16.41 -5.67 3.09
C CYS A 102 -17.75 -6.43 3.03
N ASP A 103 -18.68 -6.16 3.96
CA ASP A 103 -20.02 -6.73 3.97
C ASP A 103 -20.86 -6.28 2.77
N ASP A 104 -20.67 -5.05 2.29
CA ASP A 104 -21.35 -4.54 1.09
C ASP A 104 -20.80 -5.16 -0.21
N LEU A 105 -19.48 -5.42 -0.30
CA LEU A 105 -18.90 -6.23 -1.39
C LEU A 105 -19.50 -7.64 -1.40
N ALA A 106 -19.61 -8.26 -0.22
CA ALA A 106 -20.21 -9.59 -0.05
C ALA A 106 -21.68 -9.62 -0.48
N ARG A 107 -22.50 -8.65 -0.04
CA ARG A 107 -23.91 -8.50 -0.45
C ARG A 107 -24.05 -8.39 -1.96
N VAL A 108 -23.25 -7.55 -2.62
CA VAL A 108 -23.33 -7.35 -4.08
C VAL A 108 -22.97 -8.64 -4.83
N MET A 109 -21.97 -9.40 -4.36
CA MET A 109 -21.57 -10.69 -4.92
C MET A 109 -22.53 -11.86 -4.59
N GLY A 110 -23.56 -11.65 -3.76
CA GLY A 110 -24.49 -12.70 -3.33
C GLY A 110 -23.90 -13.67 -2.30
N ALA A 111 -22.98 -13.19 -1.47
CA ALA A 111 -22.28 -13.95 -0.43
C ALA A 111 -22.92 -13.76 0.96
N GLU A 112 -22.77 -14.75 1.84
CA GLU A 112 -23.39 -14.75 3.17
C GLU A 112 -22.58 -13.89 4.16
N VAL A 113 -23.21 -12.88 4.77
CA VAL A 113 -22.55 -11.91 5.66
C VAL A 113 -22.47 -12.39 7.11
N ASP A 114 -23.47 -13.12 7.58
CA ASP A 114 -23.64 -13.45 9.00
C ASP A 114 -22.72 -14.61 9.47
N SER A 115 -22.27 -15.46 8.53
CA SER A 115 -21.35 -16.58 8.78
C SER A 115 -19.87 -16.25 8.57
N VAL A 116 -19.52 -14.97 8.32
CA VAL A 116 -18.17 -14.59 7.89
C VAL A 116 -17.08 -14.98 8.90
N ARG A 117 -16.07 -15.68 8.41
CA ARG A 117 -14.86 -16.01 9.20
C ARG A 117 -13.81 -14.92 9.00
N TYR A 118 -13.24 -14.43 10.09
CA TYR A 118 -12.15 -13.44 10.11
C TYR A 118 -10.81 -14.08 10.46
N GLN A 119 -9.75 -13.67 9.79
CA GLN A 119 -8.37 -13.99 10.17
C GLN A 119 -7.47 -12.79 9.87
N GLU A 120 -6.76 -12.30 10.90
CA GLU A 120 -5.69 -11.32 10.72
C GLU A 120 -4.36 -12.06 10.50
N LEU A 121 -3.64 -11.69 9.44
CA LEU A 121 -2.24 -12.04 9.23
C LEU A 121 -1.39 -10.86 9.71
N LYS A 122 -0.34 -11.15 10.47
CA LYS A 122 0.72 -10.21 10.83
C LYS A 122 2.07 -10.85 10.52
N TRP A 123 2.97 -10.06 9.98
CA TRP A 123 4.38 -10.42 9.81
C TRP A 123 5.26 -9.24 10.26
N PRO A 124 6.36 -9.47 11.00
CA PRO A 124 6.78 -10.74 11.58
C PRO A 124 5.74 -11.36 12.53
N MET A 125 5.71 -12.69 12.62
CA MET A 125 4.75 -13.40 13.48
C MET A 125 5.09 -13.30 14.97
N LEU A 126 6.38 -13.34 15.29
CA LEU A 126 6.92 -13.48 16.65
C LEU A 126 8.30 -12.83 16.71
N ASN A 127 8.57 -12.02 17.73
CA ASN A 127 9.90 -11.43 17.95
C ASN A 127 10.82 -12.46 18.65
N THR A 128 11.11 -13.58 17.98
CA THR A 128 11.80 -14.74 18.56
C THR A 128 12.77 -15.35 17.54
N SER A 129 14.01 -15.60 17.97
CA SER A 129 15.04 -16.22 17.15
C SER A 129 14.74 -17.70 16.85
N GLY A 130 15.11 -18.15 15.66
CA GLY A 130 14.97 -19.55 15.23
C GLY A 130 13.78 -19.86 14.30
N ILE A 131 12.94 -18.88 13.98
CA ILE A 131 11.91 -18.97 12.94
C ILE A 131 12.40 -18.18 11.71
N ASP A 132 12.30 -18.75 10.51
CA ASP A 132 12.56 -17.98 9.29
C ASP A 132 11.44 -16.95 9.09
N GLN A 133 11.83 -15.67 9.07
CA GLN A 133 10.94 -14.53 8.86
C GLN A 133 11.29 -13.75 7.58
N SER A 134 12.07 -14.36 6.69
CA SER A 134 12.43 -13.82 5.39
C SER A 134 11.22 -13.50 4.50
N VAL A 135 11.45 -12.67 3.48
CA VAL A 135 10.47 -12.36 2.44
C VAL A 135 9.96 -13.63 1.72
N ASN A 136 10.75 -14.71 1.68
CA ASN A 136 10.33 -15.97 1.08
C ASN A 136 9.37 -16.75 1.99
N ALA A 137 9.69 -16.91 3.28
CA ALA A 137 8.76 -17.49 4.26
C ALA A 137 7.45 -16.69 4.35
N ALA A 138 7.53 -15.35 4.26
CA ALA A 138 6.37 -14.46 4.19
C ALA A 138 5.49 -14.75 2.96
N ARG A 139 6.10 -14.88 1.77
CA ARG A 139 5.42 -15.23 0.50
C ARG A 139 4.76 -16.60 0.57
N GLU A 140 5.45 -17.60 1.12
CA GLU A 140 4.91 -18.95 1.29
C GLU A 140 3.70 -18.95 2.24
N PHE A 141 3.79 -18.25 3.38
CA PHE A 141 2.69 -18.11 4.32
C PHE A 141 1.47 -17.42 3.70
N VAL A 142 1.65 -16.27 3.05
CA VAL A 142 0.54 -15.57 2.37
C VAL A 142 -0.05 -16.44 1.25
N THR A 143 0.79 -17.12 0.47
CA THR A 143 0.34 -18.07 -0.57
C THR A 143 -0.49 -19.23 0.02
N GLN A 144 -0.08 -19.80 1.16
CA GLN A 144 -0.84 -20.85 1.85
C GLN A 144 -2.21 -20.34 2.30
N LYS A 145 -2.29 -19.10 2.79
CA LYS A 145 -3.53 -18.46 3.23
C LYS A 145 -4.47 -18.13 2.07
N PHE A 146 -3.94 -17.64 0.96
CA PHE A 146 -4.72 -17.32 -0.24
C PHE A 146 -5.35 -18.57 -0.88
N ARG A 147 -4.64 -19.71 -0.88
CA ARG A 147 -5.18 -21.02 -1.32
C ARG A 147 -6.34 -21.54 -0.46
N ALA A 148 -6.54 -20.99 0.75
CA ALA A 148 -7.64 -21.35 1.65
C ALA A 148 -8.84 -20.38 1.55
N LEU A 149 -8.80 -19.40 0.65
CA LEU A 149 -9.94 -18.53 0.33
C LEU A 149 -10.88 -19.19 -0.71
N PRO A 150 -12.11 -18.66 -0.87
CA PRO A 150 -13.04 -19.11 -1.92
C PRO A 150 -12.53 -18.92 -3.36
N SER A 151 -13.32 -19.42 -4.31
CA SER A 151 -13.05 -19.33 -5.76
C SER A 151 -13.18 -17.92 -6.35
N ARG A 152 -13.71 -16.95 -5.61
CA ARG A 152 -13.69 -15.52 -5.95
C ARG A 152 -13.08 -14.74 -4.79
N VAL A 153 -12.09 -13.89 -5.06
CA VAL A 153 -11.36 -13.10 -4.05
C VAL A 153 -11.21 -11.64 -4.49
N VAL A 154 -11.62 -10.70 -3.64
CA VAL A 154 -11.27 -9.28 -3.78
C VAL A 154 -10.02 -8.98 -2.94
N VAL A 155 -9.08 -8.21 -3.47
CA VAL A 155 -7.88 -7.74 -2.76
C VAL A 155 -7.84 -6.21 -2.77
N MET A 156 -7.82 -5.59 -1.58
CA MET A 156 -7.63 -4.15 -1.39
C MET A 156 -6.19 -3.88 -0.95
N GLY A 157 -5.44 -3.14 -1.77
CA GLY A 157 -4.02 -2.86 -1.55
C GLY A 157 -3.14 -3.57 -2.57
N GLU A 158 -2.26 -2.81 -3.21
CA GLU A 158 -1.33 -3.27 -4.26
C GLU A 158 -0.08 -3.95 -3.66
N ASP A 159 0.26 -3.58 -2.43
CA ASP A 159 1.33 -4.13 -1.58
C ASP A 159 1.18 -5.64 -1.34
N VAL A 160 -0.05 -6.15 -1.33
CA VAL A 160 -0.34 -7.59 -1.22
C VAL A 160 0.31 -8.38 -2.38
N ALA A 161 0.52 -7.77 -3.55
CA ALA A 161 1.18 -8.38 -4.70
C ALA A 161 2.70 -8.60 -4.50
N GLU A 162 3.33 -7.93 -3.53
CA GLU A 162 4.72 -8.22 -3.17
C GLU A 162 4.88 -9.63 -2.57
N TYR A 163 3.84 -10.08 -1.85
CA TYR A 163 3.78 -11.32 -1.08
C TYR A 163 2.99 -12.44 -1.76
N PHE A 164 1.93 -12.11 -2.51
CA PHE A 164 1.21 -13.07 -3.35
C PHE A 164 1.46 -12.79 -4.83
N GLY A 165 2.51 -13.45 -5.37
CA GLY A 165 3.02 -13.22 -6.72
C GLY A 165 1.97 -13.18 -7.85
N PRO A 166 0.92 -14.01 -7.89
CA PRO A 166 -0.08 -13.98 -8.96
C PRO A 166 -0.91 -12.70 -9.07
N LEU A 167 -0.85 -11.79 -8.08
CA LEU A 167 -1.53 -10.50 -8.16
C LEU A 167 -0.78 -9.47 -9.02
N ARG A 168 0.53 -9.66 -9.25
CA ARG A 168 1.38 -8.69 -9.95
C ARG A 168 0.98 -8.44 -11.40
N ASP A 169 0.35 -9.43 -12.03
CA ASP A 169 -0.15 -9.37 -13.40
C ASP A 169 -1.68 -9.12 -13.46
N LEU A 170 -2.30 -8.61 -12.40
CA LEU A 170 -3.71 -8.19 -12.39
C LEU A 170 -3.86 -6.76 -12.91
N GLY A 171 -4.86 -6.56 -13.75
CA GLY A 171 -5.41 -5.23 -14.05
C GLY A 171 -6.58 -4.90 -13.11
N ALA A 172 -7.33 -3.86 -13.47
CA ALA A 172 -8.53 -3.43 -12.74
C ALA A 172 -9.77 -4.34 -12.93
N GLU A 173 -9.65 -5.42 -13.71
CA GLU A 173 -10.75 -6.36 -13.98
C GLU A 173 -10.47 -7.76 -13.42
N PRO A 174 -11.50 -8.56 -13.10
CA PRO A 174 -11.33 -9.88 -12.52
C PRO A 174 -10.62 -10.85 -13.47
N LYS A 175 -9.62 -11.58 -12.95
CA LYS A 175 -8.79 -12.53 -13.72
C LYS A 175 -8.75 -13.89 -13.03
N LEU A 176 -8.87 -14.96 -13.80
CA LEU A 176 -8.71 -16.34 -13.31
C LEU A 176 -7.22 -16.68 -13.13
N VAL A 177 -6.88 -17.25 -11.97
CA VAL A 177 -5.56 -17.77 -11.61
C VAL A 177 -5.76 -19.16 -11.01
N GLY A 178 -5.49 -20.21 -11.81
CA GLY A 178 -5.79 -21.58 -11.41
C GLY A 178 -7.30 -21.79 -11.23
N ASN A 179 -7.73 -22.13 -10.00
CA ASN A 179 -9.13 -22.33 -9.63
C ASN A 179 -9.75 -21.14 -8.86
N GLN A 180 -9.02 -20.03 -8.70
CA GLN A 180 -9.49 -18.83 -8.00
C GLN A 180 -9.47 -17.62 -8.94
N SER A 181 -10.54 -16.84 -8.97
CA SER A 181 -10.63 -15.58 -9.69
C SER A 181 -10.35 -14.43 -8.74
N TYR A 182 -9.46 -13.52 -9.12
CA TYR A 182 -9.03 -12.39 -8.31
C TYR A 182 -9.43 -11.05 -8.95
N LEU A 183 -9.93 -10.13 -8.14
CA LEU A 183 -10.10 -8.72 -8.47
C LEU A 183 -9.25 -7.89 -7.50
N MET A 184 -8.23 -7.21 -8.01
CA MET A 184 -7.40 -6.29 -7.21
C MET A 184 -7.90 -4.87 -7.36
N ILE A 185 -7.95 -4.13 -6.25
CA ILE A 185 -8.39 -2.74 -6.21
C ILE A 185 -7.48 -1.87 -5.33
N PRO A 186 -7.47 -0.53 -5.57
CA PRO A 186 -6.75 0.43 -4.76
C PRO A 186 -7.04 0.31 -3.26
N SER A 187 -6.12 0.84 -2.43
CA SER A 187 -6.21 0.75 -0.97
C SER A 187 -7.53 1.32 -0.43
N MET A 188 -7.93 0.91 0.77
CA MET A 188 -9.18 1.39 1.37
C MET A 188 -9.23 2.93 1.46
N ALA A 189 -8.10 3.60 1.69
CA ALA A 189 -8.02 5.06 1.70
C ALA A 189 -8.31 5.67 0.31
N GLN A 190 -7.68 5.16 -0.75
CA GLN A 190 -7.89 5.62 -2.13
C GLN A 190 -9.33 5.34 -2.60
N THR A 191 -9.84 4.14 -2.32
CA THR A 191 -11.20 3.71 -2.63
C THR A 191 -12.24 4.51 -1.83
N ALA A 192 -11.98 4.84 -0.56
CA ALA A 192 -12.85 5.71 0.22
C ALA A 192 -12.91 7.14 -0.35
N ALA A 193 -11.78 7.69 -0.80
CA ALA A 193 -11.69 9.05 -1.33
C ALA A 193 -12.37 9.24 -2.70
N SER A 194 -12.25 8.30 -3.63
CA SER A 194 -12.75 8.47 -5.01
C SER A 194 -14.14 7.87 -5.25
N ALA A 195 -15.09 8.72 -5.65
CA ALA A 195 -16.43 8.27 -6.06
C ALA A 195 -16.39 7.36 -7.30
N ASP A 196 -15.52 7.64 -8.26
CA ASP A 196 -15.42 6.91 -9.52
C ASP A 196 -14.78 5.53 -9.34
N ILE A 197 -13.79 5.38 -8.44
CA ILE A 197 -13.25 4.05 -8.07
C ILE A 197 -14.35 3.18 -7.48
N LYS A 198 -15.13 3.70 -6.52
CA LYS A 198 -16.28 2.96 -5.94
C LYS A 198 -17.32 2.61 -7.01
N ARG A 199 -17.65 3.52 -7.92
CA ARG A 199 -18.62 3.27 -9.00
C ARG A 199 -18.13 2.17 -9.96
N SER A 200 -16.87 2.24 -10.38
CA SER A 200 -16.25 1.25 -11.28
C SER A 200 -16.20 -0.14 -10.61
N LEU A 201 -15.75 -0.21 -9.36
CA LEU A 201 -15.76 -1.43 -8.55
C LEU A 201 -17.15 -2.07 -8.48
N PHE A 202 -18.18 -1.32 -8.08
CA PHE A 202 -19.52 -1.90 -7.94
C PHE A 202 -20.13 -2.35 -9.29
N LEU A 203 -19.74 -1.75 -10.42
CA LEU A 203 -20.12 -2.24 -11.75
C LEU A 203 -19.36 -3.53 -12.14
N SER A 204 -18.05 -3.60 -11.88
CA SER A 204 -17.25 -4.79 -12.15
C SER A 204 -17.71 -5.99 -11.29
N LEU A 205 -18.04 -5.78 -10.00
CA LEU A 205 -18.61 -6.82 -9.13
C LEU A 205 -19.93 -7.40 -9.67
N VAL A 206 -20.85 -6.55 -10.16
CA VAL A 206 -22.15 -7.03 -10.70
C VAL A 206 -21.91 -7.90 -11.94
N THR A 207 -21.08 -7.43 -12.87
CA THR A 207 -20.69 -8.20 -14.07
C THR A 207 -20.01 -9.51 -13.69
N TRP A 208 -19.03 -9.47 -12.77
CA TRP A 208 -18.26 -10.63 -12.34
C TRP A 208 -19.10 -11.67 -11.61
N ARG A 209 -20.09 -11.25 -10.81
CA ARG A 209 -21.05 -12.15 -10.17
C ARG A 209 -21.77 -13.01 -11.20
N GLU A 210 -22.19 -12.39 -12.30
CA GLU A 210 -22.98 -12.98 -13.38
C GLU A 210 -22.15 -13.86 -14.32
N THR A 211 -20.85 -13.60 -14.44
CA THR A 211 -19.87 -14.51 -15.07
C THR A 211 -19.68 -15.78 -14.25
N ARG A 212 -20.43 -16.84 -14.58
CA ARG A 212 -20.34 -18.17 -13.97
C ARG A 212 -19.17 -18.99 -14.50
#